data_AF-A0AB35U313-F1
#
_entry.id   AF-A0AB35U313-F1
#
_cell.length_a   1.000
_cell.length_b   1.000
_cell.length_c   1.000
_cell.angle_alpha   90.00
_cell.angle_beta   90.00
_cell.angle_gamma   90.00
#
_symmetry.space_group_name_H-M   'P 1'
#
loop_
_entity.id
_entity.type
_entity.pdbx_description
1 polymer ?
#
loop_
_entity_poly.entity_id
_entity_poly.type
_entity_poly.pdbx_seq_one_letter_code
_entity_poly.pdbx_strand_id
1 'polypeptide(L)'
;MFLKNIDRDLQGVIIVGQDENANVKQELEEYVVTRELQKHFADFFSAYKQGIIGNTTKTGVWISGFFGSGKSHLLKILSYLLENKEIAGKHAIDYFIDDNKISDASVLADMQLAAQTPTDVVLFNIDSKSESNGKENKDAIVNVFLKVFNEMQEFCGSIPYLADLEKQLSDKGRYEEFKQKFEDATGDSWESSRNDFDFIQDDIVDVLADMGFMSEDAARNWCEKASGTYQISIEDFAKRVKKYIDSKGNSHHVVFAVDEVGQYIGDNRALMLNLQTLEEDLGRECMGKAWIIVTSQQDIDSVVKVIGNDFSKIQGRFDTRLSLSSANVDAVINRPAFE
;
A
#
# COMPACT_ATOMS: atom_id res chain seq x y z
N MET A 1 -26.34 23.90 -6.61
CA MET A 1 -25.98 24.22 -5.21
C MET A 1 -25.28 22.98 -4.69
N PHE A 2 -23.96 23.07 -4.52
CA PHE A 2 -23.08 21.93 -4.19
C PHE A 2 -23.37 21.43 -2.76
N LEU A 3 -23.55 20.12 -2.59
CA LEU A 3 -23.53 19.48 -1.27
C LEU A 3 -22.14 18.89 -1.03
N LYS A 4 -21.27 19.77 -0.50
CA LYS A 4 -19.98 19.52 0.18
C LYS A 4 -18.74 19.17 -0.65
N ASN A 5 -17.60 19.63 -0.13
CA ASN A 5 -16.26 19.68 -0.73
C ASN A 5 -15.70 18.29 -1.06
N ILE A 6 -15.08 18.19 -2.24
CA ILE A 6 -14.41 17.00 -2.80
C ILE A 6 -12.98 16.83 -2.24
N ASP A 7 -12.45 17.84 -1.53
CA ASP A 7 -11.15 17.77 -0.83
C ASP A 7 -11.33 17.19 0.58
N ARG A 8 -11.57 15.88 0.70
CA ARG A 8 -11.37 15.19 1.99
C ARG A 8 -9.95 14.65 2.02
N ASP A 9 -9.18 15.16 2.97
CA ASP A 9 -7.84 14.73 3.33
C ASP A 9 -7.77 13.20 3.39
N LEU A 10 -6.88 12.60 2.60
CA LEU A 10 -6.48 11.20 2.78
C LEU A 10 -5.68 11.16 4.08
N GLN A 11 -6.35 10.95 5.20
CA GLN A 11 -5.69 10.74 6.48
C GLN A 11 -4.83 9.47 6.38
N GLY A 12 -3.54 9.65 6.10
CA GLY A 12 -2.54 8.59 5.90
C GLY A 12 -2.11 7.88 7.19
N VAL A 13 -2.93 7.92 8.25
CA VAL A 13 -2.73 7.19 9.50
C VAL A 13 -4.09 6.66 9.91
N ILE A 14 -4.25 5.33 9.86
CA ILE A 14 -5.48 4.64 10.23
C ILE A 14 -5.68 4.82 11.74
N ILE A 15 -6.58 5.73 12.15
CA ILE A 15 -7.10 5.81 13.51
C ILE A 15 -8.40 4.98 13.50
N VAL A 16 -8.28 3.72 13.91
CA VAL A 16 -9.40 2.77 13.93
C VAL A 16 -10.53 3.28 14.83
N GLY A 17 -11.69 3.59 14.25
CA GLY A 17 -12.87 4.08 14.96
C GLY A 17 -14.19 3.84 14.22
N GLN A 18 -15.32 3.95 14.94
CA GLN A 18 -16.67 3.74 14.39
C GLN A 18 -17.01 4.72 13.24
N ASP A 19 -16.43 5.92 13.24
CA ASP A 19 -16.66 6.94 12.21
C ASP A 19 -16.03 6.59 10.85
N GLU A 20 -14.94 5.81 10.83
CA GLU A 20 -14.32 5.38 9.56
C GLU A 20 -15.18 4.34 8.85
N ASN A 21 -15.69 3.33 9.56
CA ASN A 21 -16.60 2.34 9.00
C ASN A 21 -17.89 2.95 8.43
N ALA A 22 -18.41 4.01 9.04
CA ALA A 22 -19.56 4.75 8.51
C ALA A 22 -19.22 5.48 7.20
N ASN A 23 -18.04 6.08 7.11
CA ASN A 23 -17.57 6.71 5.87
C ASN A 23 -17.33 5.69 4.76
N VAL A 24 -16.65 4.57 5.04
CA VAL A 24 -16.40 3.50 4.06
C VAL A 24 -17.71 2.92 3.55
N LYS A 25 -18.66 2.66 4.44
CA LYS A 25 -20.01 2.21 4.07
C LYS A 25 -20.65 3.18 3.08
N GLN A 26 -20.68 4.47 3.42
CA GLN A 26 -21.30 5.48 2.56
C GLN A 26 -20.62 5.53 1.18
N GLU A 27 -19.28 5.51 1.14
CA GLU A 27 -18.52 5.48 -0.12
C GLU A 27 -18.89 4.26 -0.97
N LEU A 28 -18.96 3.07 -0.37
CA LEU A 28 -19.33 1.83 -1.06
C LEU A 28 -20.77 1.84 -1.57
N GLU A 29 -21.74 2.33 -0.78
CA GLU A 29 -23.15 2.45 -1.16
C GLU A 29 -23.34 3.47 -2.30
N GLU A 30 -22.71 4.64 -2.19
CA GLU A 30 -22.86 5.72 -3.18
C GLU A 30 -22.01 5.52 -4.44
N TYR A 31 -21.07 4.57 -4.45
CA TYR A 31 -20.21 4.36 -5.61
C TYR A 31 -20.99 3.94 -6.85
N VAL A 32 -20.87 4.71 -7.93
CA VAL A 32 -21.54 4.48 -9.20
C VAL A 32 -20.55 3.95 -10.24
N VAL A 33 -20.80 2.74 -10.74
CA VAL A 33 -20.00 2.15 -11.83
C VAL A 33 -20.58 2.56 -13.19
N THR A 34 -19.90 3.48 -13.86
CA THR A 34 -20.20 3.90 -15.24
C THR A 34 -19.82 2.81 -16.25
N ARG A 35 -20.26 2.94 -17.51
CA ARG A 35 -19.87 2.00 -18.59
C ARG A 35 -18.36 1.95 -18.83
N GLU A 36 -17.66 3.06 -18.62
CA GLU A 36 -16.20 3.11 -18.71
C GLU A 36 -15.57 2.37 -17.53
N LEU A 37 -16.06 2.63 -16.31
CA LEU A 37 -15.60 1.90 -15.12
C LEU A 37 -15.84 0.39 -15.24
N GLN A 38 -16.97 -0.08 -15.80
CA GLN A 38 -17.19 -1.52 -16.05
C GLN A 38 -16.01 -2.17 -16.79
N LYS A 39 -15.43 -1.47 -17.78
CA LYS A 39 -14.27 -1.97 -18.53
C LYS A 39 -13.02 -1.99 -17.65
N HIS A 40 -12.79 -0.95 -16.86
CA HIS A 40 -11.65 -0.90 -15.95
C HIS A 40 -11.70 -1.96 -14.84
N PHE A 41 -12.90 -2.25 -14.31
CA PHE A 41 -13.11 -3.38 -13.42
C PHE A 41 -12.77 -4.70 -14.13
N ALA A 42 -13.24 -4.91 -15.35
CA ALA A 42 -12.92 -6.10 -16.14
C ALA A 42 -11.40 -6.26 -16.37
N ASP A 43 -10.74 -5.21 -16.82
CA ASP A 43 -9.29 -5.21 -17.12
C ASP A 43 -8.48 -5.49 -15.85
N PHE A 44 -8.80 -4.80 -14.74
CA PHE A 44 -8.10 -4.95 -13.47
C PHE A 44 -8.28 -6.35 -12.89
N PHE A 45 -9.52 -6.83 -12.72
CA PHE A 45 -9.78 -8.12 -12.06
C PHE A 45 -9.35 -9.32 -12.91
N SER A 46 -9.40 -9.19 -14.25
CA SER A 46 -8.83 -10.19 -15.16
C SER A 46 -7.30 -10.32 -14.98
N ALA A 47 -6.60 -9.19 -14.85
CA ALA A 47 -5.16 -9.16 -14.60
C ALA A 47 -4.83 -9.70 -13.21
N TYR A 48 -5.53 -9.22 -12.17
CA TYR A 48 -5.32 -9.63 -10.79
C TYR A 48 -5.52 -11.14 -10.59
N LYS A 49 -6.56 -11.71 -11.22
CA LYS A 49 -6.82 -13.14 -11.23
C LYS A 49 -5.61 -13.97 -11.67
N GLN A 50 -4.80 -13.49 -12.61
CA GLN A 50 -3.60 -14.24 -13.06
C GLN A 50 -2.60 -14.48 -11.93
N GLY A 51 -2.53 -13.56 -10.95
CA GLY A 51 -1.70 -13.73 -9.76
C GLY A 51 -2.30 -14.67 -8.71
N ILE A 52 -3.62 -14.87 -8.74
CA ILE A 52 -4.32 -15.80 -7.83
C ILE A 52 -4.23 -17.24 -8.35
N ILE A 53 -4.55 -17.47 -9.63
CA ILE A 53 -4.66 -18.83 -10.20
C ILE A 53 -3.35 -19.36 -10.80
N GLY A 54 -2.35 -18.49 -10.94
CA GLY A 54 -1.09 -18.80 -11.61
C GLY A 54 0.04 -17.93 -11.11
N ASN A 55 1.11 -17.83 -11.92
CA ASN A 55 2.24 -16.96 -11.65
C ASN A 55 2.30 -15.87 -12.72
N THR A 56 2.49 -14.62 -12.29
CA THR A 56 2.72 -13.50 -13.19
C THR A 56 3.76 -12.56 -12.60
N THR A 57 4.61 -11.99 -13.46
CA THR A 57 5.50 -10.88 -13.09
C THR A 57 4.91 -9.52 -13.44
N LYS A 58 3.67 -9.50 -13.97
CA LYS A 58 2.98 -8.31 -14.45
C LYS A 58 2.04 -7.83 -13.36
N THR A 59 2.58 -7.10 -12.39
CA THR A 59 1.92 -6.78 -11.12
C THR A 59 1.71 -5.28 -10.89
N GLY A 60 2.14 -4.46 -11.86
CA GLY A 60 1.91 -3.03 -11.91
C GLY A 60 0.57 -2.65 -12.55
N VAL A 61 -0.16 -1.76 -11.89
CA VAL A 61 -1.38 -1.12 -12.41
C VAL A 61 -1.22 0.40 -12.39
N TRP A 62 -1.48 1.06 -13.51
CA TRP A 62 -1.38 2.52 -13.64
C TRP A 62 -2.75 3.15 -13.90
N ILE A 63 -3.23 3.96 -12.97
CA ILE A 63 -4.49 4.69 -13.07
C ILE A 63 -4.19 6.14 -13.49
N SER A 64 -4.56 6.51 -14.71
CA SER A 64 -4.33 7.85 -15.27
C SER A 64 -5.61 8.65 -15.47
N GLY A 65 -5.51 9.98 -15.58
CA GLY A 65 -6.66 10.87 -15.80
C GLY A 65 -6.48 12.26 -15.20
N PHE A 66 -7.27 13.24 -15.65
CA PHE A 66 -7.16 14.63 -15.23
C PHE A 66 -7.55 14.85 -13.75
N PHE A 67 -7.25 16.04 -13.21
CA PHE A 67 -7.71 16.41 -11.87
C PHE A 67 -9.24 16.30 -11.76
N GLY A 68 -9.73 15.73 -10.66
CA GLY A 68 -11.16 15.47 -10.44
C GLY A 68 -11.75 14.26 -11.19
N SER A 69 -10.98 13.51 -12.00
CA SER A 69 -11.50 12.35 -12.76
C SER A 69 -11.86 11.11 -11.92
N GLY A 70 -11.61 11.14 -10.60
CA GLY A 70 -11.93 10.04 -9.69
C GLY A 70 -10.84 8.97 -9.51
N LYS A 71 -9.57 9.24 -9.88
CA LYS A 71 -8.45 8.28 -9.74
C LYS A 71 -8.27 7.76 -8.31
N SER A 72 -8.09 8.67 -7.36
CA SER A 72 -7.92 8.33 -5.94
C SER A 72 -9.13 7.58 -5.40
N HIS A 73 -10.33 7.95 -5.85
CA HIS A 73 -11.56 7.26 -5.46
C HIS A 73 -11.62 5.84 -6.04
N LEU A 74 -11.29 5.63 -7.33
CA LEU A 74 -11.18 4.29 -7.91
C LEU A 74 -10.11 3.46 -7.19
N LEU A 75 -8.92 4.02 -6.93
CA LEU A 75 -7.87 3.35 -6.17
C LEU A 75 -8.38 2.88 -4.81
N LYS A 76 -9.07 3.76 -4.07
CA LYS A 76 -9.65 3.48 -2.76
C LYS A 76 -10.71 2.37 -2.81
N ILE A 77 -11.60 2.40 -3.81
CA ILE A 77 -12.62 1.37 -4.02
C ILE A 77 -11.99 0.01 -4.35
N LEU A 78 -10.96 -0.02 -5.20
CA LEU A 78 -10.20 -1.25 -5.46
C LEU A 78 -9.55 -1.76 -4.17
N SER A 79 -8.97 -0.88 -3.35
CA SER A 79 -8.41 -1.26 -2.05
C SER A 79 -9.45 -1.92 -1.14
N TYR A 80 -10.64 -1.35 -1.00
CA TYR A 80 -11.70 -1.94 -0.19
C TYR A 80 -12.15 -3.31 -0.70
N LEU A 81 -12.27 -3.48 -2.02
CA LEU A 81 -12.70 -4.73 -2.63
C LEU A 81 -11.66 -5.84 -2.50
N LEU A 82 -10.37 -5.49 -2.56
CA LEU A 82 -9.28 -6.45 -2.40
C LEU A 82 -9.09 -6.87 -0.95
N GLU A 83 -9.14 -5.93 -0.01
CA GLU A 83 -9.05 -6.23 1.43
C GLU A 83 -10.32 -6.92 1.95
N ASN A 84 -11.46 -6.59 1.34
CA ASN A 84 -12.78 -7.15 1.57
C ASN A 84 -13.19 -7.24 3.06
N LYS A 85 -12.82 -6.22 3.84
CA LYS A 85 -13.21 -6.13 5.26
C LYS A 85 -14.73 -6.11 5.44
N GLU A 86 -15.17 -6.59 6.59
CA GLU A 86 -16.56 -6.45 7.01
C GLU A 86 -16.83 -5.01 7.46
N ILE A 87 -17.77 -4.34 6.78
CA ILE A 87 -18.15 -2.95 7.00
C ILE A 87 -19.65 -2.93 7.24
N ALA A 88 -20.04 -2.57 8.47
CA ALA A 88 -21.43 -2.52 8.90
C ALA A 88 -22.24 -3.81 8.64
N GLY A 89 -21.61 -4.98 8.87
CA GLY A 89 -22.26 -6.29 8.76
C GLY A 89 -22.25 -6.90 7.35
N LYS A 90 -21.55 -6.29 6.39
CA LYS A 90 -21.39 -6.76 5.01
C LYS A 90 -19.95 -6.68 4.56
N HIS A 91 -19.47 -7.62 3.76
CA HIS A 91 -18.17 -7.49 3.12
C HIS A 91 -18.22 -6.43 2.01
N ALA A 92 -17.10 -5.79 1.70
CA ALA A 92 -17.04 -4.74 0.68
C ALA A 92 -17.61 -5.18 -0.69
N ILE A 93 -17.37 -6.43 -1.10
CA ILE A 93 -17.90 -7.01 -2.34
C ILE A 93 -19.43 -7.13 -2.34
N ASP A 94 -20.07 -7.31 -1.18
CA ASP A 94 -21.51 -7.48 -1.07
C ASP A 94 -22.27 -6.21 -1.49
N TYR A 95 -21.71 -5.03 -1.22
CA TYR A 95 -22.27 -3.76 -1.70
C TYR A 95 -22.31 -3.67 -3.23
N PHE A 96 -21.37 -4.31 -3.93
CA PHE A 96 -21.38 -4.36 -5.40
C PHE A 96 -22.37 -5.39 -5.94
N ILE A 97 -22.56 -6.50 -5.22
CA ILE A 97 -23.49 -7.57 -5.57
C ILE A 97 -24.94 -7.12 -5.35
N ASP A 98 -25.25 -6.61 -4.16
CA ASP A 98 -26.62 -6.24 -3.74
C ASP A 98 -27.21 -5.14 -4.62
N ASP A 99 -26.40 -4.14 -4.97
CA ASP A 99 -26.81 -3.01 -5.80
C ASP A 99 -26.65 -3.28 -7.31
N ASN A 100 -26.26 -4.52 -7.68
CA ASN A 100 -26.02 -4.93 -9.06
C ASN A 100 -25.10 -3.96 -9.83
N LYS A 101 -24.00 -3.55 -9.19
CA LYS A 101 -23.09 -2.51 -9.70
C LYS A 101 -22.27 -2.97 -10.91
N ILE A 102 -22.09 -4.27 -11.08
CA ILE A 102 -21.31 -4.88 -12.17
C ILE A 102 -22.25 -5.65 -13.09
N SER A 103 -22.33 -5.24 -14.35
CA SER A 103 -23.30 -5.83 -15.29
C SER A 103 -22.84 -7.18 -15.86
N ASP A 104 -21.53 -7.44 -15.88
CA ASP A 104 -20.97 -8.67 -16.44
C ASP A 104 -20.73 -9.69 -15.32
N ALA A 105 -21.43 -10.82 -15.39
CA ALA A 105 -21.31 -11.89 -14.39
C ALA A 105 -19.91 -12.50 -14.31
N SER A 106 -19.13 -12.49 -15.41
CA SER A 106 -17.76 -13.00 -15.42
C SER A 106 -16.82 -12.05 -14.66
N VAL A 107 -17.02 -10.74 -14.82
CA VAL A 107 -16.26 -9.72 -14.07
C VAL A 107 -16.60 -9.82 -12.59
N LEU A 108 -17.88 -9.99 -12.25
CA LEU A 108 -18.30 -10.17 -10.86
C LEU A 108 -17.69 -11.44 -10.23
N ALA A 109 -17.60 -12.54 -10.98
CA ALA A 109 -16.95 -13.77 -10.51
C ALA A 109 -15.44 -13.56 -10.24
N ASP A 110 -14.75 -12.82 -11.12
CA ASP A 110 -13.34 -12.48 -10.92
C ASP A 110 -13.15 -11.55 -9.70
N MET A 111 -14.07 -10.62 -9.47
CA MET A 111 -14.10 -9.78 -8.27
C MET A 111 -14.33 -10.58 -7.00
N GLN A 112 -15.26 -11.53 -7.02
CA GLN A 112 -15.51 -12.43 -5.88
C GLN A 112 -14.29 -13.30 -5.58
N LEU A 113 -13.61 -13.81 -6.60
CA LEU A 113 -12.36 -14.57 -6.43
C LEU A 113 -11.28 -13.71 -5.76
N ALA A 114 -11.12 -12.47 -6.21
CA ALA A 114 -10.17 -11.54 -5.59
C ALA A 114 -10.54 -11.23 -4.14
N ALA A 115 -11.81 -10.94 -3.87
CA ALA A 115 -12.34 -10.63 -2.54
C ALA A 115 -12.25 -11.82 -1.54
N GLN A 116 -12.19 -13.05 -2.04
CA GLN A 116 -12.00 -14.27 -1.24
C GLN A 116 -10.52 -14.63 -1.05
N THR A 117 -9.60 -13.95 -1.75
CA THR A 117 -8.17 -14.18 -1.62
C THR A 117 -7.62 -13.33 -0.46
N PRO A 118 -6.98 -13.93 0.56
CA PRO A 118 -6.41 -13.17 1.68
C PRO A 118 -5.43 -12.11 1.18
N THR A 119 -5.72 -10.83 1.45
CA THR A 119 -4.93 -9.71 0.91
C THR A 119 -4.78 -8.62 1.96
N ASP A 120 -3.53 -8.25 2.26
CA ASP A 120 -3.26 -7.01 2.98
C ASP A 120 -3.11 -5.86 1.99
N VAL A 121 -3.85 -4.77 2.20
CA VAL A 121 -3.81 -3.61 1.33
C VAL A 121 -3.22 -2.41 2.07
N VAL A 122 -2.15 -1.86 1.51
CA VAL A 122 -1.49 -0.66 2.02
C VAL A 122 -1.86 0.51 1.12
N LEU A 123 -2.88 1.27 1.52
CA LEU A 123 -3.32 2.48 0.82
C LEU A 123 -2.61 3.69 1.42
N PHE A 124 -1.88 4.46 0.61
CA PHE A 124 -1.19 5.65 1.08
C PHE A 124 -0.97 6.69 -0.03
N ASN A 125 -0.90 7.95 0.39
CA ASN A 125 -0.42 9.04 -0.45
C ASN A 125 1.11 9.16 -0.29
N ILE A 126 1.85 9.05 -1.39
CA ILE A 126 3.32 9.00 -1.33
C ILE A 126 3.94 10.32 -0.86
N ASP A 127 3.37 11.47 -1.24
CA ASP A 127 3.84 12.80 -0.81
C ASP A 127 3.73 12.92 0.72
N SER A 128 2.64 12.44 1.31
CA SER A 128 2.40 12.49 2.78
C SER A 128 3.33 11.59 3.59
N LYS A 129 3.81 10.48 3.02
CA LYS A 129 4.67 9.50 3.71
C LYS A 129 6.15 9.77 3.54
N SER A 130 6.52 10.52 2.50
CA SER A 130 7.88 10.92 2.21
C SER A 130 8.42 11.94 3.21
N GLU A 131 9.71 11.86 3.52
CA GLU A 131 10.39 12.87 4.33
C GLU A 131 10.64 14.14 3.52
N SER A 132 10.69 15.31 4.18
CA SER A 132 10.79 16.63 3.55
C SER A 132 11.98 16.81 2.59
N ASN A 133 13.07 16.03 2.77
CA ASN A 133 14.25 16.03 1.90
C ASN A 133 14.37 14.73 1.06
N GLY A 134 13.34 13.88 1.08
CA GLY A 134 13.37 12.55 0.47
C GLY A 134 13.51 12.57 -1.05
N LYS A 135 12.94 13.57 -1.75
CA LYS A 135 12.88 13.60 -3.22
C LYS A 135 14.25 13.74 -3.91
N GLU A 136 15.28 14.23 -3.21
CA GLU A 136 16.66 14.30 -3.74
C GLU A 136 17.42 12.98 -3.57
N ASN A 137 16.93 12.09 -2.70
CA ASN A 137 17.53 10.78 -2.50
C ASN A 137 17.05 9.81 -3.59
N LYS A 138 18.00 9.13 -4.24
CA LYS A 138 17.67 8.07 -5.21
C LYS A 138 16.87 6.93 -4.57
N ASP A 139 17.06 6.66 -3.27
CA ASP A 139 16.43 5.51 -2.60
C ASP A 139 15.08 5.88 -1.95
N ALA A 140 14.53 7.07 -2.27
CA ALA A 140 13.34 7.59 -1.63
C ALA A 140 12.11 6.69 -1.77
N ILE A 141 11.89 6.11 -2.94
CA ILE A 141 10.70 5.27 -3.18
C ILE A 141 10.76 3.99 -2.34
N VAL A 142 11.88 3.26 -2.37
CA VAL A 142 11.99 2.01 -1.59
C VAL A 142 11.88 2.27 -0.09
N ASN A 143 12.40 3.40 0.40
CA ASN A 143 12.28 3.79 1.80
C ASN A 143 10.82 4.08 2.21
N VAL A 144 10.04 4.77 1.35
CA VAL A 144 8.62 4.98 1.62
C VAL A 144 7.86 3.65 1.64
N PHE A 145 8.13 2.76 0.67
CA PHE A 145 7.50 1.43 0.64
C PHE A 145 7.88 0.58 1.86
N LEU A 146 9.14 0.62 2.29
CA LEU A 146 9.61 -0.06 3.50
C LEU A 146 8.86 0.47 4.73
N LYS A 147 8.76 1.80 4.86
CA LYS A 147 8.06 2.46 5.97
C LYS A 147 6.62 2.00 6.06
N VAL A 148 5.83 2.13 4.98
CA VAL A 148 4.41 1.75 5.01
C VAL A 148 4.21 0.24 5.16
N PHE A 149 5.14 -0.57 4.65
CA PHE A 149 5.11 -2.02 4.84
C PHE A 149 5.39 -2.42 6.29
N ASN A 150 6.29 -1.73 6.98
CA ASN A 150 6.54 -1.93 8.41
C ASN A 150 5.32 -1.47 9.23
N GLU A 151 4.75 -0.30 8.94
CA GLU A 151 3.55 0.22 9.61
C GLU A 151 2.35 -0.74 9.46
N MET A 152 2.15 -1.34 8.29
CA MET A 152 1.11 -2.36 8.04
C MET A 152 1.27 -3.58 8.95
N GLN A 153 2.51 -3.94 9.32
CA GLN A 153 2.81 -5.02 10.26
C GLN A 153 2.83 -4.58 11.73
N GLU A 154 2.38 -3.35 12.02
CA GLU A 154 2.41 -2.71 13.34
C GLU A 154 3.83 -2.43 13.87
N PHE A 155 4.83 -2.53 13.00
CA PHE A 155 6.21 -2.17 13.28
C PHE A 155 6.46 -0.66 13.12
N CYS A 156 7.62 -0.22 13.60
CA CYS A 156 8.07 1.16 13.60
C CYS A 156 8.30 1.66 12.18
N GLY A 157 7.44 2.55 11.70
CA GLY A 157 7.58 3.16 10.38
C GLY A 157 8.69 4.21 10.30
N SER A 158 8.95 4.91 11.41
CA SER A 158 9.88 6.05 11.49
C SER A 158 11.34 5.64 11.54
N ILE A 159 11.66 4.52 12.20
CA ILE A 159 13.04 4.06 12.41
C ILE A 159 13.18 2.62 11.89
N PRO A 160 13.71 2.42 10.66
CA PRO A 160 13.82 1.09 10.04
C PRO A 160 14.61 0.07 10.85
N TYR A 161 15.63 0.50 11.60
CA TYR A 161 16.39 -0.40 12.48
C TYR A 161 15.53 -0.96 13.63
N LEU A 162 14.62 -0.17 14.18
CA LEU A 162 13.66 -0.65 15.18
C LEU A 162 12.68 -1.64 14.55
N ALA A 163 12.18 -1.35 13.34
CA ALA A 163 11.33 -2.30 12.63
C ALA A 163 12.03 -3.64 12.36
N ASP A 164 13.35 -3.63 12.12
CA ASP A 164 14.13 -4.86 11.97
C ASP A 164 14.25 -5.64 13.28
N LEU A 165 14.41 -4.96 14.42
CA LEU A 165 14.38 -5.60 15.73
C LEU A 165 12.99 -6.19 16.04
N GLU A 166 11.93 -5.40 15.91
CA GLU A 166 10.54 -5.81 16.15
C GLU A 166 10.16 -7.00 15.25
N LYS A 167 10.59 -6.97 13.98
CA LYS A 167 10.43 -8.09 13.07
C LYS A 167 11.18 -9.33 13.53
N GLN A 168 12.45 -9.20 13.94
CA GLN A 168 13.22 -10.36 14.43
C GLN A 168 12.63 -10.96 15.71
N LEU A 169 12.13 -10.12 16.61
CA LEU A 169 11.41 -10.56 17.81
C LEU A 169 10.11 -11.28 17.43
N SER A 170 9.37 -10.74 16.47
CA SER A 170 8.12 -11.32 15.95
C SER A 170 8.33 -12.66 15.26
N ASP A 171 9.34 -12.75 14.39
CA ASP A 171 9.74 -13.99 13.71
C ASP A 171 10.13 -15.10 14.70
N LYS A 172 10.62 -14.74 15.90
CA LYS A 172 10.93 -15.68 16.99
C LYS A 172 9.78 -15.87 17.99
N GLY A 173 8.64 -15.21 17.81
CA GLY A 173 7.49 -15.28 18.72
C GLY A 173 7.72 -14.64 20.09
N ARG A 174 8.65 -13.68 20.20
CA ARG A 174 9.07 -13.05 21.46
C ARG A 174 8.78 -11.55 21.52
N TYR A 175 8.02 -11.02 20.57
CA TYR A 175 7.73 -9.58 20.52
C TYR A 175 6.83 -9.12 21.68
N GLU A 176 5.76 -9.86 21.98
CA GLU A 176 4.91 -9.54 23.15
C GLU A 176 5.67 -9.66 24.49
N GLU A 177 6.57 -10.64 24.61
CA GLU A 177 7.46 -10.78 25.78
C GLU A 177 8.35 -9.54 25.94
N PHE A 178 8.90 -9.02 24.84
CA PHE A 178 9.71 -7.81 24.83
C PHE A 178 8.91 -6.59 25.25
N LYS A 179 7.72 -6.39 24.68
CA LYS A 179 6.86 -5.25 25.03
C LYS A 179 6.48 -5.24 26.50
N GLN A 180 6.09 -6.40 27.04
CA GLN A 180 5.76 -6.53 28.47
C GLN A 180 6.96 -6.19 29.37
N LYS A 181 8.14 -6.74 29.08
CA LYS A 181 9.33 -6.46 29.90
C LYS A 181 9.80 -5.01 29.79
N PHE A 182 9.66 -4.41 28.61
CA PHE A 182 9.96 -2.99 28.42
C PHE A 182 9.02 -2.11 29.27
N GLU A 183 7.72 -2.41 29.25
CA GLU A 183 6.73 -1.70 30.07
C GLU A 183 6.98 -1.92 31.57
N ASP A 184 7.33 -3.14 31.99
CA ASP A 184 7.67 -3.43 33.39
C ASP A 184 8.91 -2.66 33.89
N ALA A 185 9.88 -2.41 33.01
CA ALA A 185 11.13 -1.71 33.32
C ALA A 185 10.98 -0.18 33.31
N THR A 186 10.23 0.36 32.34
CA THR A 186 10.16 1.81 32.08
C THR A 186 8.87 2.46 32.58
N GLY A 187 7.79 1.69 32.69
CA GLY A 187 6.45 2.18 33.00
C GLY A 187 5.64 2.67 31.79
N ASP A 188 6.23 2.71 30.60
CA ASP A 188 5.60 3.16 29.35
C ASP A 188 5.53 2.02 28.33
N SER A 189 4.53 2.04 27.45
CA SER A 189 4.42 1.02 26.40
C SER A 189 5.49 1.21 25.33
N TRP A 190 6.03 0.11 24.81
CA TRP A 190 7.05 0.14 23.75
C TRP A 190 6.61 0.98 22.55
N GLU A 191 5.36 0.84 22.10
CA GLU A 191 4.84 1.56 20.93
C GLU A 191 4.81 3.08 21.14
N SER A 192 4.67 3.54 22.39
CA SER A 192 4.69 4.97 22.74
C SER A 192 6.11 5.53 22.84
N SER A 193 7.05 4.73 23.35
CA SER A 193 8.44 5.16 23.60
C SER A 193 9.37 4.99 22.40
N ARG A 194 9.09 4.07 21.47
CA ARG A 194 10.01 3.71 20.37
C ARG A 194 10.44 4.86 19.45
N ASN A 195 9.71 5.98 19.42
CA ASN A 195 10.09 7.16 18.65
C ASN A 195 11.20 7.99 19.32
N ASP A 196 11.39 7.84 20.63
CA ASP A 196 12.43 8.51 21.41
C ASP A 196 13.69 7.63 21.55
N PHE A 197 13.96 6.82 20.52
CA PHE A 197 15.03 5.81 20.49
C PHE A 197 16.38 6.30 21.03
N ASP A 198 16.77 7.53 20.69
CA ASP A 198 18.03 8.13 21.11
C ASP A 198 18.16 8.28 22.64
N PHE A 199 17.05 8.26 23.38
CA PHE A 199 17.02 8.45 24.84
C PHE A 199 16.75 7.17 25.63
N ILE A 200 16.29 6.09 24.97
CA ILE A 200 15.87 4.84 25.63
C ILE A 200 16.80 3.65 25.33
N GLN A 201 18.01 3.92 24.82
CA GLN A 201 18.94 2.85 24.39
C GLN A 201 19.34 1.92 25.54
N ASP A 202 19.60 2.47 26.73
CA ASP A 202 19.96 1.66 27.91
C ASP A 202 18.80 0.74 28.32
N ASP A 203 17.56 1.24 28.31
CA ASP A 203 16.37 0.42 28.62
C ASP A 203 16.19 -0.72 27.61
N ILE A 204 16.40 -0.45 26.31
CA ILE A 204 16.33 -1.48 25.26
C ILE A 204 17.43 -2.54 25.48
N VAL A 205 18.66 -2.10 25.78
CA VAL A 205 19.80 -2.99 26.02
C VAL A 205 19.53 -3.91 27.21
N ASP A 206 19.06 -3.35 28.32
CA ASP A 206 18.76 -4.10 29.55
C ASP A 206 17.66 -5.14 29.31
N VAL A 207 16.56 -4.74 28.64
CA VAL A 207 15.44 -5.65 28.33
C VAL A 207 15.89 -6.79 27.40
N LEU A 208 16.62 -6.48 26.32
CA LEU A 208 17.11 -7.50 25.38
C LEU A 208 18.11 -8.46 26.04
N ALA A 209 18.95 -7.97 26.95
CA ALA A 209 19.89 -8.77 27.72
C ALA A 209 19.19 -9.66 28.75
N ASP A 210 18.23 -9.12 29.52
CA ASP A 210 17.45 -9.85 30.52
C ASP A 210 16.56 -10.94 29.90
N MET A 211 16.05 -10.70 28.69
CA MET A 211 15.38 -11.74 27.89
C MET A 211 16.34 -12.81 27.35
N GLY A 212 17.65 -12.60 27.41
CA GLY A 212 18.62 -13.44 26.72
C GLY A 212 18.41 -13.46 25.19
N PHE A 213 17.83 -12.40 24.62
CA PHE A 213 17.68 -12.28 23.17
C PHE A 213 19.00 -11.88 22.52
N MET A 214 19.76 -11.01 23.19
CA MET A 214 21.13 -10.61 22.86
C MET A 214 21.96 -10.58 24.15
N SER A 215 23.29 -10.59 24.05
CA SER A 215 24.13 -10.14 25.16
C SER A 215 24.08 -8.61 25.24
N GLU A 216 24.38 -8.06 26.42
CA GLU A 216 24.47 -6.60 26.61
C GLU A 216 25.39 -5.95 25.56
N ASP A 217 26.60 -6.49 25.36
CA ASP A 217 27.53 -6.03 24.33
C ASP A 217 26.93 -6.06 22.92
N ALA A 218 26.19 -7.10 22.57
CA ALA A 218 25.58 -7.22 21.25
C ALA A 218 24.43 -6.20 21.07
N ALA A 219 23.63 -5.97 22.12
CA ALA A 219 22.55 -4.99 22.11
C ALA A 219 23.09 -3.55 22.02
N ARG A 220 24.16 -3.22 22.76
CA ARG A 220 24.84 -1.90 22.67
C ARG A 220 25.40 -1.66 21.27
N ASN A 221 26.13 -2.63 20.73
CA ASN A 221 26.65 -2.56 19.36
C ASN A 221 25.54 -2.42 18.30
N TRP A 222 24.37 -3.01 18.53
CA TRP A 222 23.21 -2.85 17.66
C TRP A 222 22.63 -1.43 17.77
N CYS A 223 22.48 -0.87 18.98
CA CYS A 223 21.99 0.50 19.18
C CYS A 223 22.88 1.53 18.48
N GLU A 224 24.21 1.40 18.62
CA GLU A 224 25.18 2.28 17.95
C GLU A 224 25.04 2.26 16.41
N LYS A 225 24.74 1.09 15.83
CA LYS A 225 24.47 0.97 14.39
C LYS A 225 23.12 1.52 14.00
N ALA A 226 22.12 1.37 14.87
CA ALA A 226 20.76 1.81 14.63
C ALA A 226 20.62 3.35 14.57
N SER A 227 21.59 4.09 15.13
CA SER A 227 21.72 5.54 14.98
C SER A 227 22.37 5.98 13.64
N GLY A 228 22.76 5.04 12.76
CA GLY A 228 23.38 5.32 11.47
C GLY A 228 22.40 5.44 10.29
N THR A 229 22.92 5.66 9.08
CA THR A 229 22.11 5.61 7.85
C THR A 229 21.63 4.19 7.58
N TYR A 230 20.32 4.00 7.39
CA TYR A 230 19.75 2.73 6.93
C TYR A 230 19.83 2.62 5.40
N GLN A 231 20.25 1.47 4.90
CA GLN A 231 20.27 1.19 3.47
C GLN A 231 19.67 -0.19 3.21
N ILE A 232 18.72 -0.24 2.27
CA ILE A 232 18.13 -1.49 1.77
C ILE A 232 18.11 -1.43 0.26
N SER A 233 18.43 -2.54 -0.40
CA SER A 233 18.24 -2.66 -1.84
C SER A 233 16.77 -2.96 -2.17
N ILE A 234 16.33 -2.59 -3.36
CA ILE A 234 14.99 -2.94 -3.85
C ILE A 234 14.78 -4.46 -3.83
N GLU A 235 15.80 -5.23 -4.20
CA GLU A 235 15.77 -6.69 -4.19
C GLU A 235 15.56 -7.25 -2.77
N ASP A 236 16.26 -6.72 -1.77
CA ASP A 236 16.11 -7.15 -0.38
C ASP A 236 14.73 -6.79 0.18
N PHE A 237 14.20 -5.62 -0.20
CA PHE A 237 12.81 -5.27 0.13
C PHE A 237 11.81 -6.24 -0.52
N ALA A 238 11.97 -6.59 -1.79
CA ALA A 238 11.10 -7.55 -2.45
C ALA A 238 11.15 -8.94 -1.79
N LYS A 239 12.34 -9.41 -1.41
CA LYS A 239 12.50 -10.64 -0.60
C LYS A 239 11.85 -10.53 0.78
N ARG A 240 11.86 -9.34 1.38
CA ARG A 240 11.19 -9.06 2.67
C ARG A 240 9.67 -9.25 2.55
N VAL A 241 9.07 -8.69 1.50
CA VAL A 241 7.64 -8.84 1.19
C VAL A 241 7.30 -10.30 0.90
N LYS A 242 8.12 -10.98 0.09
CA LYS A 242 7.98 -12.42 -0.18
C LYS A 242 7.96 -13.25 1.11
N LYS A 243 8.92 -13.03 2.02
CA LYS A 243 9.00 -13.75 3.28
C LYS A 243 7.73 -13.59 4.12
N TYR A 244 7.15 -12.38 4.13
CA TYR A 244 5.90 -12.09 4.82
C TYR A 244 4.71 -12.81 4.17
N ILE A 245 4.59 -12.75 2.85
CA ILE A 245 3.56 -13.48 2.10
C ILE A 245 3.64 -14.99 2.41
N ASP A 246 4.84 -15.55 2.35
CA ASP A 246 5.06 -16.98 2.59
C ASP A 246 4.75 -17.38 4.05
N SER A 247 4.94 -16.48 5.03
CA SER A 247 4.62 -16.77 6.44
C SER A 247 3.13 -16.74 6.75
N LYS A 248 2.32 -16.01 5.96
CA LYS A 248 0.85 -15.99 6.08
C LYS A 248 0.18 -17.23 5.48
N GLY A 249 0.79 -17.86 4.48
CA GLY A 249 0.22 -19.02 3.79
C GLY A 249 -0.98 -18.68 2.91
N ASN A 250 -1.83 -19.66 2.57
CA ASN A 250 -3.11 -19.47 1.85
C ASN A 250 -3.09 -18.62 0.57
N SER A 251 -1.97 -18.61 -0.14
CA SER A 251 -1.76 -17.69 -1.27
C SER A 251 -2.05 -16.24 -0.91
N HIS A 252 -1.58 -15.80 0.25
CA HIS A 252 -1.77 -14.44 0.75
C HIS A 252 -1.13 -13.41 -0.19
N HIS A 253 -1.81 -12.29 -0.40
CA HIS A 253 -1.37 -11.21 -1.28
C HIS A 253 -1.06 -9.95 -0.47
N VAL A 254 -0.19 -9.10 -1.02
CA VAL A 254 0.08 -7.74 -0.53
C VAL A 254 -0.12 -6.76 -1.68
N VAL A 255 -0.90 -5.72 -1.47
CA VAL A 255 -1.18 -4.70 -2.49
C VAL A 255 -0.76 -3.33 -1.97
N PHE A 256 0.16 -2.68 -2.67
CA PHE A 256 0.52 -1.29 -2.43
C PHE A 256 -0.32 -0.39 -3.33
N ALA A 257 -1.29 0.30 -2.74
CA ALA A 257 -2.15 1.26 -3.42
C ALA A 257 -1.62 2.68 -3.16
N VAL A 258 -0.95 3.25 -4.16
CA VAL A 258 -0.15 4.47 -4.02
C VAL A 258 -0.80 5.62 -4.77
N ASP A 259 -1.27 6.61 -4.03
CA ASP A 259 -1.86 7.82 -4.60
C ASP A 259 -0.80 8.89 -4.89
N GLU A 260 -1.06 9.70 -5.92
CA GLU A 260 -0.27 10.87 -6.34
C GLU A 260 1.17 10.60 -6.77
N VAL A 261 1.48 9.38 -7.18
CA VAL A 261 2.81 8.99 -7.68
C VAL A 261 3.30 9.87 -8.82
N GLY A 262 2.42 10.20 -9.77
CA GLY A 262 2.78 11.06 -10.90
C GLY A 262 3.26 12.47 -10.47
N GLN A 263 2.64 13.04 -9.45
CA GLN A 263 3.02 14.36 -8.92
C GLN A 263 4.29 14.27 -8.07
N TYR A 264 4.42 13.22 -7.27
CA TYR A 264 5.61 12.99 -6.45
C TYR A 264 6.88 12.84 -7.29
N ILE A 265 6.80 12.05 -8.37
CA ILE A 265 7.92 11.83 -9.29
C ILE A 265 8.20 13.09 -10.13
N GLY A 266 7.16 13.76 -10.63
CA GLY A 266 7.30 14.88 -11.55
C GLY A 266 8.16 14.49 -12.76
N ASP A 267 9.22 15.25 -13.02
CA ASP A 267 10.18 14.98 -14.10
C ASP A 267 11.42 14.17 -13.64
N ASN A 268 11.44 13.67 -12.40
CA ASN A 268 12.59 12.96 -11.84
C ASN A 268 12.71 11.53 -12.37
N ARG A 269 13.58 11.35 -13.36
CA ARG A 269 13.86 10.06 -14.00
C ARG A 269 14.35 8.99 -13.03
N ALA A 270 15.15 9.36 -12.03
CA ALA A 270 15.71 8.39 -11.09
C ALA A 270 14.61 7.77 -10.23
N LEU A 271 13.69 8.59 -9.71
CA LEU A 271 12.54 8.09 -8.95
C LEU A 271 11.67 7.17 -9.80
N MET A 272 11.39 7.53 -11.05
CA MET A 272 10.61 6.67 -11.95
C MET A 272 11.27 5.30 -12.20
N LEU A 273 12.59 5.27 -12.43
CA LEU A 273 13.34 4.02 -12.59
C LEU A 273 13.32 3.16 -11.31
N ASN A 274 13.36 3.78 -10.13
CA ASN A 274 13.26 3.05 -8.87
C ASN A 274 11.88 2.42 -8.68
N LEU A 275 10.79 3.14 -8.98
CA LEU A 275 9.44 2.56 -8.90
C LEU A 275 9.28 1.35 -9.82
N GLN A 276 9.88 1.40 -11.01
CA GLN A 276 9.86 0.28 -11.96
C GLN A 276 10.68 -0.90 -11.47
N THR A 277 11.90 -0.64 -11.02
CA THR A 277 12.75 -1.70 -10.46
C THR A 277 12.05 -2.38 -9.29
N LEU A 278 11.32 -1.60 -8.48
CA LEU A 278 10.49 -2.11 -7.39
C LEU A 278 9.32 -2.98 -7.86
N GLU A 279 8.58 -2.55 -8.89
CA GLU A 279 7.52 -3.37 -9.50
C GLU A 279 8.09 -4.67 -10.08
N GLU A 280 9.21 -4.59 -10.80
CA GLU A 280 9.86 -5.75 -11.42
C GLU A 280 10.34 -6.77 -10.38
N ASP A 281 11.00 -6.31 -9.32
CA ASP A 281 11.53 -7.19 -8.28
C ASP A 281 10.39 -7.79 -7.44
N LEU A 282 9.33 -7.03 -7.14
CA LEU A 282 8.15 -7.61 -6.49
C LEU A 282 7.46 -8.64 -7.38
N GLY A 283 7.26 -8.35 -8.67
CA GLY A 283 6.67 -9.29 -9.62
C GLY A 283 7.50 -10.56 -9.77
N ARG A 284 8.83 -10.44 -9.81
CA ARG A 284 9.77 -11.57 -9.90
C ARG A 284 9.84 -12.40 -8.62
N GLU A 285 9.94 -11.78 -7.46
CA GLU A 285 10.11 -12.51 -6.19
C GLU A 285 8.78 -13.08 -5.67
N CYS A 286 7.67 -12.35 -5.85
CA CYS A 286 6.36 -12.71 -5.30
C CYS A 286 5.45 -13.41 -6.32
N MET A 287 5.79 -13.42 -7.62
CA MET A 287 5.12 -14.19 -8.68
C MET A 287 3.60 -13.98 -8.74
N GLY A 288 3.14 -12.74 -8.60
CA GLY A 288 1.71 -12.39 -8.69
C GLY A 288 1.02 -12.18 -7.34
N LYS A 289 1.75 -12.33 -6.23
CA LYS A 289 1.23 -12.13 -4.87
C LYS A 289 1.54 -10.76 -4.26
N ALA A 290 2.39 -9.96 -4.91
CA ALA A 290 2.64 -8.58 -4.52
C ALA A 290 2.30 -7.66 -5.70
N TRP A 291 1.49 -6.62 -5.47
CA TRP A 291 1.02 -5.70 -6.51
C TRP A 291 1.31 -4.25 -6.17
N ILE A 292 1.56 -3.43 -7.19
CA ILE A 292 1.64 -1.98 -7.06
C ILE A 292 0.57 -1.35 -7.95
N ILE A 293 -0.36 -0.61 -7.35
CA ILE A 293 -1.40 0.15 -8.05
C ILE A 293 -1.09 1.63 -7.80
N VAL A 294 -0.87 2.41 -8.85
CA VAL A 294 -0.50 3.83 -8.72
C VAL A 294 -1.49 4.75 -9.42
N THR A 295 -1.65 5.97 -8.91
CA THR A 295 -2.36 7.04 -9.62
C THR A 295 -1.41 8.11 -10.16
N SER A 296 -1.78 8.69 -11.31
CA SER A 296 -1.05 9.81 -11.92
C SER A 296 -1.99 10.69 -12.72
N GLN A 297 -1.71 12.00 -12.79
CA GLN A 297 -2.41 12.91 -13.69
C GLN A 297 -2.07 12.64 -15.15
N GLN A 298 -0.81 12.31 -15.41
CA GLN A 298 -0.31 12.03 -16.75
C GLN A 298 -0.50 10.56 -17.09
N ASP A 299 -0.92 10.32 -18.32
CA ASP A 299 -0.89 8.98 -18.87
C ASP A 299 0.57 8.52 -18.99
N ILE A 300 0.84 7.25 -18.68
CA ILE A 300 2.22 6.76 -18.61
C ILE A 300 2.96 6.99 -19.94
N ASP A 301 2.23 6.88 -21.06
CA ASP A 301 2.76 7.13 -22.41
C ASP A 301 3.13 8.60 -22.67
N SER A 302 2.49 9.55 -21.97
CA SER A 302 2.81 10.97 -22.07
C SER A 302 4.03 11.34 -21.22
N VAL A 303 4.14 10.79 -20.00
CA VAL A 303 5.33 10.90 -19.14
C VAL A 303 6.56 10.37 -19.89
N VAL A 304 6.42 9.20 -20.52
CA VAL A 304 7.46 8.52 -21.30
C VAL A 304 7.94 9.36 -22.49
N LYS A 305 7.02 9.99 -23.24
CA LYS A 305 7.35 10.74 -24.47
C LYS A 305 8.10 12.06 -24.22
N VAL A 306 7.86 12.73 -23.09
CA VAL A 306 8.53 14.01 -22.76
C VAL A 306 10.00 13.77 -22.35
N ILE A 307 10.37 12.53 -22.00
CA ILE A 307 11.63 12.22 -21.31
C ILE A 307 12.66 11.49 -22.22
N GLY A 308 12.30 11.11 -23.45
CA GLY A 308 13.23 10.60 -24.48
C GLY A 308 13.21 9.07 -24.68
N ASN A 309 13.94 8.60 -25.69
CA ASN A 309 13.80 7.27 -26.31
C ASN A 309 14.04 6.04 -25.41
N ASP A 310 14.71 6.17 -24.26
CA ASP A 310 14.99 5.05 -23.34
C ASP A 310 13.75 4.54 -22.58
N PHE A 311 12.64 5.29 -22.62
CA PHE A 311 11.39 4.93 -21.93
C PHE A 311 10.44 4.06 -22.76
N SER A 312 10.79 3.63 -23.97
CA SER A 312 9.98 2.62 -24.70
C SER A 312 9.95 1.25 -23.99
N LYS A 313 10.98 0.93 -23.19
CA LYS A 313 11.03 -0.28 -22.33
C LYS A 313 10.15 -0.18 -21.08
N ILE A 314 9.73 1.03 -20.72
CA ILE A 314 8.96 1.35 -19.51
C ILE A 314 7.47 1.03 -19.69
N GLN A 315 7.02 0.93 -20.94
CA GLN A 315 5.65 0.60 -21.29
C GLN A 315 5.23 -0.82 -20.91
N GLY A 316 6.16 -1.76 -20.71
CA GLY A 316 5.85 -3.19 -20.52
C GLY A 316 5.77 -3.68 -19.07
N ARG A 317 5.85 -2.80 -18.06
CA ARG A 317 5.90 -3.17 -16.63
C ARG A 317 4.60 -2.88 -15.89
N PHE A 318 4.01 -1.72 -16.14
CA PHE A 318 2.62 -1.41 -15.80
C PHE A 318 1.72 -1.82 -16.97
N ASP A 319 1.53 -3.13 -17.13
CA ASP A 319 0.74 -3.71 -18.23
C ASP A 319 -0.76 -3.37 -18.13
N THR A 320 -1.26 -3.23 -16.90
CA THR A 320 -2.67 -2.87 -16.67
C THR A 320 -2.79 -1.36 -16.56
N ARG A 321 -3.53 -0.74 -17.49
CA ARG A 321 -3.65 0.72 -17.58
C ARG A 321 -5.11 1.12 -17.56
N LEU A 322 -5.50 1.91 -16.58
CA LEU A 322 -6.87 2.36 -16.36
C LEU A 322 -6.90 3.88 -16.57
N SER A 323 -7.34 4.31 -17.76
CA SER A 323 -7.38 5.74 -18.11
C SER A 323 -8.78 6.30 -17.90
N LEU A 324 -8.93 7.19 -16.92
CA LEU A 324 -10.20 7.82 -16.56
C LEU A 324 -10.41 9.12 -17.34
N SER A 325 -11.46 9.14 -18.14
CA SER A 325 -11.89 10.33 -18.89
C SER A 325 -12.67 11.32 -18.02
N SER A 326 -12.79 12.57 -18.48
CA SER A 326 -13.65 13.58 -17.83
C SER A 326 -15.14 13.23 -17.88
N ALA A 327 -15.56 12.40 -18.86
CA ALA A 327 -16.95 11.99 -19.03
C ALA A 327 -17.46 11.11 -17.88
N ASN A 328 -16.57 10.47 -17.11
CA ASN A 328 -16.95 9.74 -15.90
C ASN A 328 -17.54 10.65 -14.83
N VAL A 329 -16.99 11.86 -14.66
CA VAL A 329 -17.47 12.82 -13.67
C VAL A 329 -18.86 13.32 -14.04
N ASP A 330 -19.06 13.65 -15.32
CA ASP A 330 -20.35 14.12 -15.83
C ASP A 330 -21.45 13.04 -15.77
N ALA A 331 -21.10 11.76 -15.99
CA ALA A 331 -22.05 10.65 -15.93
C ALA A 331 -22.54 10.37 -14.50
N VAL A 332 -21.71 10.62 -13.49
CA VAL A 332 -22.08 10.49 -12.07
C VAL A 332 -22.96 11.67 -11.64
N ILE A 333 -22.64 12.90 -12.06
CA ILE A 333 -23.41 14.11 -11.72
C ILE A 333 -24.81 14.12 -12.35
N ASN A 334 -24.96 13.57 -13.55
CA ASN A 334 -26.22 13.60 -14.30
C ASN A 334 -27.12 12.38 -14.05
N ARG A 335 -26.75 11.46 -13.14
CA ARG A 335 -27.64 10.38 -12.74
C ARG A 335 -28.65 10.95 -11.73
N PRO A 336 -29.96 10.94 -12.03
CA PRO A 336 -30.94 11.31 -11.01
C PRO A 336 -30.79 10.34 -9.83
N ALA A 337 -30.70 10.90 -8.62
CA ALA A 337 -30.83 10.12 -7.40
C ALA A 337 -32.22 9.47 -7.43
N PHE A 338 -32.24 8.16 -7.66
CA PHE A 338 -33.36 7.22 -7.50
C PHE A 338 -34.78 7.74 -7.89
N GLU A 339 -35.35 7.15 -8.96
CA GLU A 339 -36.79 6.82 -8.97
C GLU A 339 -36.97 5.39 -8.46
#